data_AF-A0A9D5T235-F1
#
_entry.id   AF-A0A9D5T235-F1
#
_cell.length_a   1.000
_cell.length_b   1.000
_cell.length_c   1.000
_cell.angle_alpha   90.00
_cell.angle_beta   90.00
_cell.angle_gamma   90.00
#
_symmetry.space_group_name_H-M   'P 1'
#
loop_
_entity.id
_entity.type
_entity.pdbx_description
1 polymer ?
#
loop_
_entity_poly.entity_id
_entity_poly.type
_entity_poly.pdbx_seq_one_letter_code
_entity_poly.pdbx_strand_id
1 'polypeptide(L)'
;MEINERKNEIIVTKAEYKKAMKVGTSEFKALLEAKALYPNAKVVTKKSKNQGNYKKLTKEFILGYIEANDEEKLDDFKELFESIGCSYFDEEKNEVKTISFFYIRNQFLNTYPKFMNEKDRQKHDKKKAKENKSTTSEKSNVVEIKDAG
;
A
#
# COMPACT_ATOMS: atom_id res chain seq x y z
N MET A 1 -11.77 20.47 -3.58
CA MET A 1 -12.75 20.95 -2.58
C MET A 1 -14.14 20.89 -3.20
N GLU A 2 -15.17 20.56 -2.43
CA GLU A 2 -16.55 20.33 -2.92
C GLU A 2 -17.56 20.90 -1.91
N ILE A 3 -18.68 21.45 -2.38
CA ILE A 3 -19.73 21.97 -1.50
C ILE A 3 -20.88 20.98 -1.45
N ASN A 4 -21.30 20.62 -0.24
CA ASN A 4 -22.52 19.88 0.00
C ASN A 4 -23.57 20.82 0.61
N GLU A 5 -24.37 21.44 -0.26
CA GLU A 5 -25.39 22.42 0.13
C GLU A 5 -26.43 21.84 1.08
N ARG A 6 -26.86 20.58 0.85
CA ARG A 6 -27.89 19.92 1.68
C ARG A 6 -27.48 19.77 3.14
N LYS A 7 -26.19 19.54 3.39
CA LYS A 7 -25.64 19.39 4.75
C LYS A 7 -24.95 20.66 5.24
N ASN A 8 -24.88 21.68 4.40
CA ASN A 8 -24.10 22.88 4.64
C ASN A 8 -22.65 22.55 5.03
N GLU A 9 -21.97 21.76 4.20
CA GLU A 9 -20.60 21.29 4.45
C GLU A 9 -19.66 21.64 3.29
N ILE A 10 -18.45 22.12 3.61
CA ILE A 10 -17.33 22.25 2.68
C ILE A 10 -16.46 21.00 2.81
N ILE A 11 -16.51 20.14 1.80
CA ILE A 11 -15.82 18.86 1.78
C ILE A 11 -14.42 19.04 1.19
N VAL A 12 -13.41 18.69 1.97
CA VAL A 12 -11.99 18.72 1.61
C VAL A 12 -11.33 17.36 1.78
N THR A 13 -10.29 17.04 1.01
CA THR A 13 -9.40 15.93 1.35
C THR A 13 -8.52 16.29 2.55
N LYS A 14 -7.96 15.29 3.23
CA LYS A 14 -6.96 15.50 4.30
C LYS A 14 -5.72 16.26 3.79
N ALA A 15 -5.33 16.04 2.54
CA ALA A 15 -4.20 16.74 1.92
C ALA A 15 -4.52 18.21 1.64
N GLU A 16 -5.67 18.50 1.02
CA GLU A 16 -6.13 19.87 0.79
C GLU A 16 -6.30 20.63 2.11
N TYR A 17 -6.89 19.99 3.14
CA TYR A 17 -7.05 20.62 4.46
C TYR A 17 -5.71 21.02 5.09
N LYS A 18 -4.70 20.13 5.04
CA LYS A 18 -3.36 20.43 5.54
C LYS A 18 -2.69 21.59 4.80
N LYS A 19 -2.89 21.68 3.48
CA LYS A 19 -2.36 22.79 2.69
C LYS A 19 -3.11 24.09 2.95
N ALA A 20 -4.43 24.02 3.06
CA ALA A 20 -5.28 25.16 3.36
C ALA A 20 -5.02 25.77 4.75
N MET A 21 -4.37 25.05 5.67
CA MET A 21 -3.89 25.62 6.94
C MET A 21 -2.69 26.56 6.78
N LYS A 22 -2.01 26.54 5.62
CA LYS A 22 -0.89 27.43 5.33
C LYS A 22 -1.40 28.65 4.54
N VAL A 23 -1.29 29.82 5.15
CA VAL A 23 -1.64 31.11 4.53
C VAL A 23 -0.87 31.28 3.22
N GLY A 24 -1.55 31.77 2.19
CA GLY A 24 -0.97 32.06 0.88
C GLY A 24 -0.96 30.88 -0.11
N THR A 25 -1.30 29.66 0.33
CA THR A 25 -1.49 28.53 -0.60
C THR A 25 -2.73 28.71 -1.46
N SER A 26 -2.76 28.05 -2.62
CA SER A 26 -3.96 28.02 -3.46
C SER A 26 -5.14 27.37 -2.75
N GLU A 27 -4.89 26.33 -1.95
CA GLU A 27 -5.94 25.67 -1.17
C GLU A 27 -6.47 26.55 -0.02
N PHE A 28 -5.65 27.43 0.56
CA PHE A 28 -6.11 28.43 1.53
C PHE A 28 -7.04 29.45 0.90
N LYS A 29 -6.67 30.00 -0.28
CA LYS A 29 -7.52 30.95 -1.02
C LYS A 29 -8.86 30.32 -1.42
N ALA A 30 -8.81 29.10 -1.95
CA ALA A 30 -10.01 28.35 -2.31
C ALA A 30 -10.93 28.10 -1.09
N LEU A 31 -10.36 27.84 0.10
CA LEU A 31 -11.14 27.67 1.33
C LEU A 31 -11.77 28.98 1.81
N LEU A 32 -11.06 30.11 1.67
CA LEU A 32 -11.58 31.43 2.00
C LEU A 32 -12.74 31.82 1.08
N GLU A 33 -12.59 31.62 -0.23
CA GLU A 33 -13.66 31.87 -1.22
C GLU A 33 -14.88 31.00 -0.92
N ALA A 34 -14.68 29.71 -0.62
CA ALA A 34 -15.77 28.82 -0.23
C ALA A 34 -16.47 29.26 1.05
N LYS A 35 -15.73 29.76 2.06
CA LYS A 35 -16.32 30.32 3.28
C LYS A 35 -17.00 31.67 3.06
N ALA A 36 -16.55 32.48 2.12
CA ALA A 36 -17.23 33.73 1.79
C ALA A 36 -18.59 33.46 1.15
N LEU A 37 -18.68 32.46 0.26
CA LEU A 37 -19.92 32.04 -0.37
C LEU A 37 -20.84 31.24 0.57
N TYR A 38 -20.27 30.45 1.47
CA TYR A 38 -20.99 29.62 2.43
C TYR A 38 -20.49 29.84 3.87
N PRO A 39 -20.81 30.99 4.50
CA PRO A 39 -20.24 31.40 5.79
C PRO A 39 -20.53 30.44 6.94
N ASN A 40 -21.73 29.84 6.91
CA ASN A 40 -22.20 28.93 7.95
C ASN A 40 -21.81 27.47 7.70
N ALA A 41 -21.14 27.17 6.58
CA ALA A 41 -20.83 25.79 6.22
C ALA A 41 -19.69 25.21 7.06
N LYS A 42 -19.88 23.97 7.53
CA LYS A 42 -18.86 23.25 8.29
C LYS A 42 -17.81 22.67 7.35
N VAL A 43 -16.53 22.89 7.63
CA VAL A 43 -15.44 22.24 6.89
C VAL A 43 -15.28 20.80 7.37
N VAL A 44 -15.42 19.84 6.47
CA VAL A 44 -15.37 18.40 6.78
C VAL A 44 -14.36 17.70 5.87
N THR A 45 -13.57 16.78 6.44
CA THR A 45 -12.63 15.98 5.65
C THR A 45 -13.32 14.73 5.09
N LYS A 46 -13.27 14.54 3.77
CA LYS A 46 -13.74 13.28 3.17
C LYS A 46 -12.80 12.14 3.56
N LYS A 47 -13.39 11.05 4.05
CA LYS A 47 -12.69 9.76 4.18
C LYS A 47 -12.36 9.25 2.78
N SER A 48 -11.15 8.74 2.57
CA SER A 48 -10.84 8.07 1.31
C SER A 48 -11.75 6.85 1.18
N LYS A 49 -12.44 6.73 0.05
CA LYS A 49 -13.09 5.47 -0.32
C LYS A 49 -11.98 4.52 -0.76
N ASN A 50 -11.69 3.50 0.04
CA ASN A 50 -10.77 2.44 -0.38
C ASN A 50 -11.40 1.78 -1.62
N GLN A 51 -10.73 1.84 -2.77
CA GLN A 51 -11.29 1.31 -4.01
C GLN A 51 -11.43 -0.22 -3.93
N GLY A 52 -12.69 -0.67 -3.80
CA GLY A 52 -13.28 -1.91 -4.29
C GLY A 52 -12.56 -3.23 -4.00
N ASN A 53 -11.44 -3.48 -4.67
CA ASN A 53 -10.85 -4.81 -4.80
C ASN A 53 -10.16 -5.27 -3.51
N TYR A 54 -9.67 -4.31 -2.72
CA TYR A 54 -8.95 -4.58 -1.50
C TYR A 54 -9.82 -4.42 -0.23
N LYS A 55 -11.12 -4.18 -0.36
CA LYS A 55 -11.97 -4.06 0.83
C LYS A 55 -12.18 -5.41 1.54
N LYS A 56 -12.03 -6.53 0.83
CA LYS A 56 -12.34 -7.88 1.33
C LYS A 56 -11.15 -8.64 1.94
N LEU A 57 -9.89 -8.25 1.69
CA LEU A 57 -8.75 -8.86 2.39
C LEU A 57 -8.56 -8.14 3.73
N THR A 58 -9.38 -8.53 4.71
CA THR A 58 -9.20 -8.20 6.12
C THR A 58 -8.27 -9.23 6.78
N LYS A 59 -7.90 -9.02 8.05
CA LYS A 59 -7.09 -10.00 8.81
C LYS A 59 -7.80 -11.35 8.86
N GLU A 60 -9.11 -11.34 9.16
CA GLU A 60 -9.94 -12.53 9.29
C GLU A 60 -10.01 -13.29 7.96
N PHE A 61 -10.18 -12.58 6.85
CA PHE A 61 -10.18 -13.21 5.53
C PHE A 61 -8.84 -13.87 5.19
N ILE A 62 -7.72 -13.16 5.45
CA ILE A 62 -6.39 -13.66 5.14
C ILE A 62 -6.09 -14.93 5.94
N LEU A 63 -6.29 -14.89 7.27
CA LEU A 63 -6.02 -16.03 8.14
C LEU A 63 -6.94 -17.20 7.84
N GLY A 64 -8.26 -16.96 7.69
CA GLY A 64 -9.21 -18.03 7.37
C GLY A 64 -8.98 -18.66 5.99
N TYR A 65 -8.50 -17.89 5.01
CA TYR A 65 -8.11 -18.45 3.72
C TYR A 65 -6.87 -19.35 3.84
N ILE A 66 -5.85 -18.91 4.58
CA ILE A 66 -4.61 -19.68 4.79
C ILE A 66 -4.91 -20.96 5.56
N GLU A 67 -5.65 -20.87 6.66
CA GLU A 67 -6.10 -22.03 7.45
C GLU A 67 -6.80 -23.08 6.59
N ALA A 68 -7.67 -22.66 5.65
CA ALA A 68 -8.42 -23.58 4.81
C ALA A 68 -7.64 -24.14 3.58
N ASN A 69 -6.51 -23.53 3.18
CA ASN A 69 -5.85 -23.87 1.90
C ASN A 69 -4.33 -24.13 2.02
N ASP A 70 -3.68 -23.68 3.09
CA ASP A 70 -2.22 -23.66 3.26
C ASP A 70 -1.88 -23.49 4.75
N GLU A 71 -2.37 -24.42 5.58
CA GLU A 71 -2.25 -24.37 7.06
C GLU A 71 -0.79 -24.24 7.52
N GLU A 72 0.16 -24.77 6.75
CA GLU A 72 1.60 -24.65 7.02
C GLU A 72 2.08 -23.20 7.10
N LYS A 73 1.46 -22.27 6.35
CA LYS A 73 1.80 -20.83 6.38
C LYS A 73 0.99 -20.05 7.42
N LEU A 74 0.09 -20.71 8.16
CA LEU A 74 -0.81 -20.03 9.07
C LEU A 74 -0.05 -19.32 10.19
N ASP A 75 0.93 -20.00 10.78
CA ASP A 75 1.68 -19.46 11.90
C ASP A 75 2.62 -18.32 11.46
N ASP A 76 3.26 -18.43 10.29
CA ASP A 76 4.03 -17.34 9.67
C ASP A 76 3.18 -16.06 9.54
N PHE A 77 1.94 -16.20 9.05
CA PHE A 77 1.06 -15.05 8.89
C PHE A 77 0.53 -14.52 10.24
N LYS A 78 0.28 -15.38 11.23
CA LYS A 78 -0.08 -14.93 12.59
C LYS A 78 1.05 -14.10 13.20
N GLU A 79 2.28 -14.59 13.13
CA GLU A 79 3.46 -13.89 13.64
C GLU A 79 3.67 -12.55 12.92
N LEU A 80 3.48 -12.50 11.60
CA LEU A 80 3.49 -11.26 10.83
C LEU A 80 2.43 -10.26 11.32
N PHE A 81 1.22 -10.72 11.65
CA PHE A 81 0.16 -9.87 12.19
C PHE A 81 0.46 -9.37 13.60
N GLU A 82 1.11 -10.18 14.43
CA GLU A 82 1.54 -9.79 15.77
C GLU A 82 2.69 -8.78 15.72
N SER A 83 3.54 -8.89 14.71
CA SER A 83 4.68 -7.99 14.48
C SER A 83 4.30 -6.63 13.89
N ILE A 84 3.01 -6.31 13.71
CA ILE A 84 2.58 -5.00 13.21
C ILE A 84 3.08 -3.89 14.16
N GLY A 85 3.76 -2.89 13.58
CA GLY A 85 4.38 -1.80 14.32
C GLY A 85 5.85 -2.05 14.67
N CYS A 86 6.34 -3.30 14.55
CA CYS A 86 7.76 -3.59 14.67
C CYS A 86 8.52 -3.11 13.43
N SER A 87 9.77 -2.70 13.64
CA SER A 87 10.67 -2.29 12.58
C SER A 87 11.52 -3.48 12.12
N TYR A 88 11.79 -3.54 10.82
CA TYR A 88 12.73 -4.46 10.20
C TYR A 88 13.65 -3.69 9.24
N PHE A 89 14.82 -4.23 8.98
CA PHE A 89 15.73 -3.68 7.99
C PHE A 89 15.46 -4.34 6.63
N ASP A 90 15.16 -3.54 5.62
CA ASP A 90 15.02 -4.01 4.24
C ASP A 90 16.39 -3.88 3.55
N GLU A 91 17.07 -5.01 3.39
CA GLU A 91 18.40 -5.09 2.80
C GLU A 91 18.43 -4.63 1.33
N GLU A 92 17.40 -4.94 0.55
CA GLU A 92 17.33 -4.56 -0.88
C GLU A 92 17.29 -3.04 -1.05
N LYS A 93 16.66 -2.35 -0.09
CA LYS A 93 16.48 -0.90 -0.13
C LYS A 93 17.37 -0.13 0.84
N ASN A 94 18.17 -0.85 1.62
CA ASN A 94 19.05 -0.28 2.65
C ASN A 94 18.29 0.70 3.57
N GLU A 95 17.07 0.34 3.98
CA GLU A 95 16.18 1.21 4.77
C GLU A 95 15.45 0.46 5.89
N VAL A 96 15.23 1.12 7.02
CA VAL A 96 14.38 0.59 8.10
C VAL A 96 12.91 0.81 7.75
N LYS A 97 12.13 -0.27 7.74
CA LYS A 97 10.69 -0.24 7.49
C LYS A 97 9.92 -0.72 8.71
N THR A 98 8.66 -0.33 8.79
CA THR A 98 7.73 -0.83 9.79
C THR A 98 6.80 -1.86 9.16
N ILE A 99 6.59 -2.98 9.85
CA ILE A 99 5.59 -3.97 9.48
C ILE A 99 4.22 -3.30 9.62
N SER A 100 3.51 -3.20 8.50
CA SER A 100 2.18 -2.61 8.44
C SER A 100 1.21 -3.63 7.87
N PHE A 101 -0.08 -3.42 8.12
CA PHE A 101 -1.12 -4.24 7.48
C PHE A 101 -0.98 -4.26 5.94
N PHE A 102 -0.53 -3.16 5.35
CA PHE A 102 -0.29 -3.09 3.90
C PHE A 102 0.85 -4.01 3.46
N TYR A 103 1.90 -4.15 4.27
CA TYR A 103 3.00 -5.08 4.01
C TYR A 103 2.51 -6.54 4.02
N ILE A 104 1.80 -6.94 5.08
CA ILE A 104 1.25 -8.31 5.22
C ILE A 104 0.29 -8.63 4.08
N ARG A 105 -0.56 -7.66 3.72
CA ARG A 105 -1.47 -7.78 2.59
C ARG A 105 -0.72 -7.99 1.26
N ASN A 106 0.37 -7.26 1.03
CA ASN A 106 1.20 -7.46 -0.15
C ASN A 106 1.85 -8.84 -0.15
N GLN A 107 2.32 -9.31 1.01
CA GLN A 107 2.87 -10.66 1.14
C GLN A 107 1.83 -11.71 0.78
N PHE A 108 0.61 -11.60 1.32
CA PHE A 108 -0.51 -12.46 0.94
C PHE A 108 -0.80 -12.43 -0.56
N LEU A 109 -0.82 -11.26 -1.18
CA LEU A 109 -1.08 -11.12 -2.61
C LEU A 109 0.03 -11.73 -3.47
N ASN A 110 1.29 -11.60 -3.05
CA ASN A 110 2.44 -12.21 -3.73
C ASN A 110 2.39 -13.75 -3.65
N THR A 111 1.97 -14.30 -2.51
CA THR A 111 1.76 -15.75 -2.33
C THR A 111 0.54 -16.24 -3.10
N TYR A 112 -0.53 -15.44 -3.16
CA TYR A 112 -1.79 -15.79 -3.82
C TYR A 112 -2.20 -14.75 -4.88
N PRO A 113 -1.52 -14.69 -6.05
CA PRO A 113 -1.77 -13.68 -7.09
C PRO A 113 -3.18 -13.71 -7.70
N LYS A 114 -3.98 -14.74 -7.40
CA LYS A 114 -5.40 -14.80 -7.79
C LYS A 114 -6.27 -13.73 -7.13
N PHE A 115 -5.84 -13.18 -6.00
CA PHE A 115 -6.53 -12.09 -5.32
C PHE A 115 -6.05 -10.69 -5.76
N MET A 116 -5.03 -10.61 -6.62
CA MET A 116 -4.60 -9.34 -7.20
C MET A 116 -5.62 -8.84 -8.22
N ASN A 117 -5.79 -7.52 -8.29
CA ASN A 117 -6.47 -6.93 -9.44
C ASN A 117 -5.55 -6.93 -10.68
N GLU A 118 -6.15 -6.77 -11.86
CA GLU A 118 -5.45 -6.83 -13.15
C GLU A 118 -4.25 -5.87 -13.23
N LYS A 119 -4.39 -4.64 -12.72
CA LYS A 119 -3.32 -3.63 -12.74
C LYS A 119 -2.14 -4.01 -11.85
N ASP A 120 -2.41 -4.57 -10.68
CA ASP A 120 -1.37 -4.95 -9.73
C ASP A 120 -0.73 -6.29 -10.10
N ARG A 121 -1.48 -7.21 -10.73
CA ARG A 121 -0.93 -8.41 -11.39
C ARG A 121 0.08 -8.04 -12.47
N GLN A 122 -0.27 -7.11 -13.37
CA GLN A 122 0.65 -6.63 -14.41
C GLN A 122 1.92 -5.98 -13.85
N LYS A 123 1.86 -5.31 -12.70
CA LYS A 123 3.05 -4.77 -12.02
C LYS A 123 3.90 -5.88 -11.40
N HIS A 124 3.25 -6.83 -10.73
CA HIS A 124 3.90 -7.98 -10.13
C HIS A 124 4.66 -8.80 -11.19
N ASP A 125 4.03 -9.09 -12.33
CA ASP A 125 4.63 -9.86 -13.42
C ASP A 125 5.82 -9.11 -14.04
N LYS A 126 5.71 -7.78 -14.19
CA LYS A 126 6.83 -6.93 -14.61
C LYS A 126 8.00 -6.91 -13.61
N LYS A 127 7.73 -7.01 -12.29
CA LYS A 127 8.77 -7.08 -11.25
C LYS A 127 9.50 -8.44 -11.31
N LYS A 128 8.74 -9.55 -11.36
CA LYS A 128 9.31 -10.89 -11.51
C LYS A 128 10.10 -11.08 -12.80
N ALA A 129 9.64 -10.51 -13.91
CA ALA A 129 10.37 -10.54 -15.18
C ALA A 129 11.72 -9.78 -15.13
N LYS A 130 11.87 -8.79 -14.24
CA LYS A 130 13.14 -8.08 -14.02
C LYS A 130 14.09 -8.86 -13.10
N GLU A 131 13.57 -9.48 -12.04
CA GLU A 131 14.35 -10.36 -11.13
C GLU A 131 14.89 -11.60 -11.85
N ASN A 132 14.13 -12.18 -12.79
CA ASN A 132 14.60 -13.33 -13.59
C ASN A 132 15.67 -12.94 -14.63
N LYS A 133 15.77 -11.65 -15.01
CA LYS A 133 16.82 -11.14 -15.90
C LYS A 133 18.14 -10.87 -15.20
N SER A 134 18.16 -10.52 -13.91
CA SER A 134 19.41 -10.37 -13.16
C SER A 134 20.03 -11.72 -12.79
N THR A 135 19.21 -12.71 -12.43
CA THR A 135 19.68 -14.05 -12.02
C THR A 135 20.19 -14.94 -13.17
N THR A 136 19.87 -14.61 -14.43
CA THR A 136 20.40 -15.35 -15.60
C THR A 136 21.81 -14.87 -16.00
N SER A 137 22.25 -13.70 -15.54
CA SER A 137 23.58 -13.15 -15.85
C SER A 137 24.73 -13.71 -14.97
N GLU A 138 24.43 -14.36 -13.84
CA GLU A 138 25.46 -14.87 -12.91
C GLU A 138 25.80 -16.36 -13.12
N LYS A 139 24.99 -17.12 -13.85
CA LYS A 139 25.26 -18.56 -14.10
C LYS A 139 26.26 -18.84 -15.23
N SER A 140 26.80 -17.82 -15.90
CA SER A 140 27.77 -17.99 -17.01
C SER A 140 29.25 -17.81 -16.61
N ASN A 141 29.58 -17.69 -15.31
CA ASN A 141 30.97 -17.49 -14.85
C ASN A 141 31.46 -18.55 -13.84
N VAL A 142 31.14 -19.82 -14.04
CA VAL A 142 31.89 -20.92 -13.42
C VAL A 142 32.91 -21.43 -14.44
N VAL A 143 34.08 -20.80 -14.46
CA VAL A 143 35.24 -21.30 -15.22
C VAL A 143 35.84 -22.48 -14.45
N GLU A 144 35.92 -23.62 -15.12
CA GLU A 144 36.62 -24.83 -14.71
C GLU A 144 38.04 -24.52 -14.21
N ILE A 145 38.34 -24.84 -12.95
CA ILE A 145 39.73 -25.03 -12.51
C ILE A 145 40.03 -26.50 -12.76
N LYS A 146 40.81 -26.78 -13.82
CA LYS A 146 41.37 -28.10 -14.08
C LYS A 146 42.60 -28.29 -13.20
N ASP A 147 42.54 -29.28 -12.32
CA ASP A 147 43.70 -29.85 -11.64
C ASP A 147 44.65 -30.51 -12.65
N ALA A 148 45.94 -30.19 -12.54
CA ALA A 148 47.07 -31.01 -12.93
C ALA A 148 48.21 -30.57 -11.98
N GLY A 149 48.78 -31.42 -11.14
CA GLY A 149 49.22 -32.80 -11.41
C GLY A 149 50.74 -32.79 -11.35
#